data_AF-A0A256K7V1-F1
#
_entry.id   AF-A0A256K7V1-F1
#
_cell.length_a   1.000
_cell.length_b   1.000
_cell.length_c   1.000
_cell.angle_alpha   90.00
_cell.angle_beta   90.00
_cell.angle_gamma   90.00
#
_symmetry.space_group_name_H-M   'P 1'
#
loop_
_entity.id
_entity.type
_entity.pdbx_description
1 polymer ?
#
loop_
_entity_poly.entity_id
_entity_poly.type
_entity_poly.pdbx_seq_one_letter_code
_entity_poly.pdbx_strand_id
1 'polypeptide(L)' 'MSEFDVHDHRHELKQLRDSGRTSLWENREGMACPVCDDAFSRLFVTRQSGTTFPENDGARFCLLRSDDAVYLFRH' A
#
# COMPACT_ATOMS: atom_id res chain seq x y z
N MET A 1 -0.10 17.43 -6.52
CA MET A 1 -0.19 16.62 -5.27
C MET A 1 0.81 15.50 -5.45
N SER A 2 1.73 15.28 -4.52
CA SER A 2 2.77 14.26 -4.72
C SER A 2 2.10 12.89 -4.81
N GLU A 3 2.12 12.30 -5.99
CA GLU A 3 1.61 10.97 -6.20
C GLU A 3 2.59 10.00 -5.54
N PHE A 4 2.13 9.22 -4.57
CA PHE A 4 2.96 8.21 -3.93
C PHE A 4 3.30 7.13 -4.96
N ASP A 5 4.59 6.96 -5.29
CA ASP A 5 5.06 5.87 -6.12
C ASP A 5 5.88 4.87 -5.31
N VAL A 6 5.44 3.61 -5.33
CA VAL A 6 6.15 2.52 -4.66
C VAL A 6 7.55 2.29 -5.23
N HIS A 7 7.78 2.65 -6.50
CA HIS A 7 9.06 2.50 -7.17
C HIS A 7 10.14 3.44 -6.61
N ASP A 8 9.74 4.61 -6.10
CA ASP A 8 10.64 5.57 -5.43
C ASP A 8 11.07 5.05 -4.04
N HIS A 9 10.25 4.21 -3.42
CA HIS A 9 10.44 3.68 -2.06
C HIS A 9 10.85 2.21 -2.02
N ARG A 10 11.42 1.69 -3.10
CA ARG A 10 11.77 0.27 -3.24
C ARG A 10 12.90 -0.20 -2.29
N HIS A 11 13.63 0.71 -1.67
CA HIS A 11 14.70 0.36 -0.74
C HIS A 11 14.14 0.15 0.68
N GLU A 12 13.10 0.90 1.01
CA GLU A 12 12.39 0.89 2.30
C GLU A 12 11.28 -0.17 2.33
N LEU A 13 10.74 -0.49 1.16
CA LEU A 13 9.68 -1.47 0.96
C LEU A 13 10.22 -2.77 0.38
N LYS A 14 9.85 -3.89 1.00
CA LYS A 14 10.10 -5.21 0.44
C LYS A 14 8.84 -5.76 -0.21
N GLN A 15 8.93 -6.06 -1.49
CA GLN A 15 7.86 -6.76 -2.19
C GLN A 15 7.72 -8.19 -1.66
N LEU A 16 6.51 -8.53 -1.22
CA LEU A 16 6.15 -9.88 -0.77
C LEU A 16 5.50 -10.68 -1.88
N ARG A 17 4.65 -10.02 -2.67
CA ARG A 17 3.91 -10.62 -3.79
C ARG A 17 3.74 -9.62 -4.91
N ASP A 18 3.80 -10.13 -6.13
CA ASP A 18 3.44 -9.40 -7.34
C ASP A 18 2.65 -10.33 -8.26
N SER A 19 1.50 -9.86 -8.74
CA SER A 19 0.70 -10.56 -9.74
C SER A 19 0.58 -9.77 -11.05
N GLY A 20 1.34 -8.67 -11.21
CA GLY A 20 1.26 -7.71 -12.32
C GLY A 20 0.07 -6.75 -12.25
N ARG A 21 -1.05 -7.16 -11.62
CA ARG A 21 -2.25 -6.31 -11.41
C ARG A 21 -2.37 -5.79 -9.97
N THR A 22 -1.83 -6.56 -9.05
CA THR A 22 -1.81 -6.26 -7.62
C THR A 22 -0.45 -6.58 -7.07
N SER A 23 -0.02 -5.84 -6.06
CA SER A 23 1.23 -6.11 -5.36
C SER A 23 1.05 -5.89 -3.86
N LEU A 24 1.81 -6.65 -3.08
CA LEU A 24 1.84 -6.56 -1.63
C LEU A 24 3.27 -6.31 -1.17
N TRP A 25 3.41 -5.33 -0.28
CA TRP A 25 4.67 -4.81 0.21
C TRP A 25 4.70 -4.81 1.72
N GLU A 26 5.90 -5.02 2.27
CA GLU A 26 6.24 -4.87 3.67
C GLU A 26 7.05 -3.59 3.86
N ASN A 27 6.63 -2.76 4.80
CA ASN A 27 7.41 -1.61 5.22
C ASN A 27 8.44 -2.05 6.26
N ARG A 28 9.72 -1.99 5.90
CA ARG A 28 10.81 -2.46 6.77
C ARG A 28 11.47 -1.34 7.54
N GLU A 29 11.47 -0.15 6.96
CA GLU A 29 12.14 1.03 7.50
C GLU A 29 11.17 1.96 8.24
N GLY A 30 9.91 1.54 8.44
CA GLY A 30 8.94 2.28 9.24
C GLY A 30 8.48 3.59 8.60
N MET A 31 8.40 3.64 7.26
CA MET A 31 7.90 4.81 6.54
C MET A 31 6.50 5.25 7.04
N ALA A 32 6.30 6.56 7.07
CA ALA A 32 5.02 7.17 7.39
C ALA A 32 3.99 6.94 6.27
N CYS A 33 2.73 6.73 6.65
CA CYS A 33 1.63 6.67 5.72
C CYS A 33 1.33 8.08 5.18
N PRO A 34 1.20 8.27 3.86
CA PRO A 34 0.93 9.58 3.28
C PRO A 34 -0.48 10.13 3.56
N VAL A 35 -1.34 9.37 4.26
CA VAL A 35 -2.72 9.74 4.58
C VAL A 35 -2.89 10.22 6.02
N CYS A 36 -2.25 9.54 6.98
CA CYS A 36 -2.42 9.83 8.40
C CYS A 36 -1.10 10.02 9.17
N ASP A 37 0.03 10.03 8.47
CA ASP A 37 1.39 10.19 9.00
C ASP A 37 1.88 9.10 9.98
N ASP A 38 1.02 8.16 10.40
CA ASP A 38 1.42 6.99 11.19
C ASP A 38 2.24 6.00 10.35
N ALA A 39 3.19 5.31 10.98
CA ALA A 39 3.89 4.20 10.33
C ALA A 39 2.90 3.10 9.91
N PHE A 40 3.04 2.60 8.69
CA PHE A 40 2.26 1.47 8.19
C PHE A 40 3.12 0.19 8.17
N SER A 41 2.51 -0.97 8.39
CA SER A 41 3.19 -2.27 8.36
C SER A 41 3.11 -2.95 6.98
N ARG A 42 1.99 -2.80 6.27
CA ARG A 42 1.78 -3.38 4.93
C ARG A 42 1.24 -2.34 3.96
N LEU A 43 1.67 -2.44 2.71
CA LEU A 43 1.09 -1.70 1.60
C LEU A 43 0.56 -2.70 0.56
N PHE A 44 -0.71 -2.60 0.21
CA PHE A 44 -1.31 -3.28 -0.92
C PHE A 44 -1.60 -2.29 -2.03
N VAL A 45 -1.19 -2.60 -3.26
CA VAL A 45 -1.43 -1.78 -4.45
C VAL A 45 -2.28 -2.56 -5.43
N THR A 46 -3.30 -1.92 -5.98
CA THR A 46 -4.13 -2.49 -7.05
C THR A 46 -4.35 -1.48 -8.17
N ARG A 47 -4.17 -1.93 -9.42
CA ARG A 47 -4.55 -1.17 -10.63
C ARG A 47 -5.91 -1.60 -11.17
N GLN A 48 -6.61 -2.45 -10.42
CA GLN A 48 -7.93 -2.94 -10.81
C GLN A 48 -9.01 -1.96 -10.37
N SER A 49 -10.15 -1.97 -11.07
CA SER A 49 -11.34 -1.20 -10.67
C SER A 49 -11.93 -1.66 -9.33
N GLY A 50 -11.64 -2.89 -8.90
CA GLY A 50 -12.06 -3.43 -7.62
C GLY A 50 -11.22 -4.62 -7.18
N THR A 51 -11.10 -4.79 -5.86
CA THR A 51 -10.43 -5.91 -5.21
C THR A 51 -11.18 -6.26 -3.94
N THR A 52 -11.40 -7.56 -3.72
CA THR A 52 -11.98 -8.08 -2.47
C THR A 52 -10.87 -8.60 -1.58
N PHE A 53 -10.95 -8.30 -0.30
CA PHE A 53 -10.06 -8.85 0.71
C PHE A 53 -10.77 -9.99 1.45
N PRO A 54 -10.02 -11.01 1.90
CA PRO A 54 -10.56 -11.99 2.83
C PRO A 54 -11.01 -11.31 4.13
N GLU A 55 -11.70 -12.07 4.99
CA GLU A 55 -12.08 -11.59 6.32
C GLU A 55 -10.86 -10.98 7.03
N ASN A 56 -11.01 -9.71 7.38
CA ASN A 56 -9.94 -8.91 7.97
C ASN A 56 -10.13 -8.89 9.48
N ASP A 57 -9.03 -8.83 10.23
CA ASP A 57 -9.02 -8.82 11.70
C ASP A 57 -9.49 -7.50 12.33
N GLY A 58 -10.15 -6.64 11.54
CA GLY A 58 -10.59 -5.31 11.95
C GLY A 58 -9.46 -4.28 12.03
N ALA A 59 -8.24 -4.59 11.60
CA ALA A 59 -7.14 -3.65 11.58
C ALA A 59 -7.49 -2.39 10.76
N ARG A 60 -7.11 -1.23 11.29
CA ARG A 60 -7.26 0.06 10.60
C ARG A 60 -6.38 0.09 9.37
N PHE A 61 -6.90 0.71 8.32
CA PHE A 61 -6.15 0.95 7.10
C PHE A 61 -6.50 2.31 6.52
N CYS A 62 -5.52 2.91 5.84
CA CYS A 62 -5.72 4.09 5.03
C CYS A 62 -5.82 3.71 3.55
N LEU A 63 -6.59 4.49 2.80
CA LEU A 63 -6.71 4.35 1.35
C LEU A 63 -6.25 5.64 0.68
N LEU A 64 -5.45 5.49 -0.37
CA LEU A 64 -5.06 6.57 -1.27
C LEU A 64 -5.37 6.16 -2.70
N ARG A 65 -6.16 6.98 -3.41
CA ARG A 65 -6.39 6.83 -4.84
C ARG A 65 -5.43 7.77 -5.57
N SER A 66 -4.67 7.23 -6.51
CA SER A 66 -3.90 7.99 -7.49
C SER A 66 -4.59 7.95 -8.85
N ASP A 67 -3.95 8.42 -9.93
CA ASP A 67 -4.57 8.37 -11.26
C ASP A 67 -4.66 6.92 -11.79
N ASP A 68 -3.61 6.12 -11.56
CA ASP A 68 -3.48 4.77 -12.14
C ASP A 68 -3.59 3.61 -11.13
N ALA A 69 -3.55 3.90 -9.83
CA ALA A 69 -3.64 2.86 -8.80
C ALA A 69 -4.43 3.27 -7.54
N VAL A 70 -4.77 2.27 -6.74
CA VAL A 70 -5.25 2.42 -5.37
C VAL A 70 -4.24 1.77 -4.44
N TYR A 71 -3.88 2.49 -3.38
CA TYR A 71 -2.95 2.09 -2.35
C TYR A 71 -3.71 1.91 -1.04
N LEU A 72 -3.53 0.77 -0.41
CA LEU A 72 -4.09 0.44 0.91
C LEU A 72 -2.93 0.24 1.88
N PHE A 73 -2.85 1.12 2.87
CA PHE A 73 -1.84 1.08 3.92
C PHE A 73 -2.47 0.49 5.18
N ARG A 74 -1.93 -0.63 5.68
CA ARG A 74 -2.33 -1.24 6.94
C ARG A 74 -1.37 -0.81 8.04
N HIS A 75 -1.90 -0.39 9.18
CA HIS A 75 -1.11 0.04 10.33
C HIS A 75 -0.94 -1.13 11.30
#